data_AF-A0AAE0BTZ1-F1
#
_entry.id   AF-A0AAE0BTZ1-F1
#
_cell.length_a   1.000
_cell.length_b   1.000
_cell.length_c   1.000
_cell.angle_alpha   90.00
_cell.angle_beta   90.00
_cell.angle_gamma   90.00
#
_symmetry.space_group_name_H-M   'P 1'
#
loop_
_entity.id
_entity.type
_entity.pdbx_description
1 polymer ?
#
loop_
_entity_poly.entity_id
_entity_poly.type
_entity_poly.pdbx_seq_one_letter_code
_entity_poly.pdbx_strand_id
1 'polypeptide(L)'
;MGGLAQGKEWHPSAWERVGVLARLVRYMKEHFGDDDLGRKKAFNFLPWHLGFLHRYRPFPESSFGATSAELPLLGRRWSLAVEGERLEELSPLERLLRCEHEDAHFAMANALWSSPSHEDATAALEELAGSQLEGWESSAGGRELDGAATEG
;
A
#
# COMPACT_ATOMS: atom_id res chain seq x y z
N MET A 1 18.75 -3.22 3.70
CA MET A 1 18.62 -2.53 2.39
C MET A 1 19.64 -3.09 1.42
N GLY A 2 19.33 -4.16 0.67
CA GLY A 2 20.33 -4.93 -0.08
C GLY A 2 20.04 -5.27 -1.55
N GLY A 3 18.94 -4.81 -2.15
CA GLY A 3 18.57 -5.19 -3.53
C GLY A 3 19.00 -4.20 -4.61
N LEU A 4 18.74 -2.89 -4.40
CA LEU A 4 18.81 -1.88 -5.47
C LEU A 4 20.24 -1.62 -6.00
N ALA A 5 21.28 -1.82 -5.19
CA ALA A 5 22.66 -1.57 -5.60
C ALA A 5 23.24 -2.63 -6.56
N GLN A 6 22.55 -3.76 -6.76
CA GLN A 6 23.04 -4.89 -7.58
C GLN A 6 22.26 -5.08 -8.89
N GLY A 7 21.32 -4.18 -9.23
CA GLY A 7 20.44 -4.36 -10.38
C GLY A 7 19.52 -5.59 -10.26
N LYS A 8 19.31 -6.08 -9.03
CA LYS A 8 18.44 -7.22 -8.75
C LYS A 8 17.03 -6.74 -8.51
N GLU A 9 16.08 -7.50 -9.03
CA GLU A 9 14.67 -7.33 -8.73
C GLU A 9 14.43 -7.37 -7.21
N TRP A 10 13.63 -6.43 -6.71
CA TRP A 10 13.32 -6.31 -5.30
C TRP A 10 11.88 -6.75 -5.04
N HIS A 11 11.75 -7.80 -4.23
CA HIS A 11 10.49 -8.39 -3.80
C HIS A 11 10.26 -8.10 -2.32
N PRO A 12 9.91 -6.88 -1.92
CA PRO A 12 9.76 -6.57 -0.51
C PRO A 12 8.62 -7.36 0.11
N SER A 13 8.89 -7.96 1.26
CA SER A 13 7.87 -8.46 2.17
C SER A 13 6.96 -7.32 2.67
N ALA A 14 5.78 -7.67 3.19
CA ALA A 14 4.88 -6.73 3.85
C ALA A 14 5.61 -5.91 4.93
N TRP A 15 6.42 -6.57 5.77
CA TRP A 15 7.23 -5.92 6.79
C TRP A 15 8.20 -4.89 6.19
N GLU A 16 8.92 -5.22 5.12
CA GLU A 16 9.82 -4.28 4.44
C GLU A 16 9.07 -3.09 3.84
N ARG A 17 7.86 -3.31 3.29
CA ARG A 17 6.98 -2.24 2.78
C ARG A 17 6.58 -1.30 3.91
N VAL A 18 6.20 -1.81 5.08
CA VAL A 18 5.95 -0.98 6.28
C VAL A 18 7.19 -0.15 6.63
N GLY A 19 8.39 -0.73 6.51
CA GLY A 19 9.65 -0.02 6.76
C GLY A 19 9.87 1.18 5.81
N VAL A 20 9.43 1.08 4.56
CA VAL A 20 9.43 2.21 3.61
C VAL A 20 8.45 3.28 4.06
N LEU A 21 7.23 2.90 4.45
CA LEU A 21 6.19 3.84 4.90
C LEU A 21 6.59 4.55 6.20
N ALA A 22 7.12 3.82 7.18
CA ALA A 22 7.62 4.38 8.43
C ALA A 22 8.78 5.37 8.17
N ARG A 23 9.65 5.08 7.21
CA ARG A 23 10.72 6.00 6.80
C ARG A 23 10.17 7.27 6.15
N LEU A 24 9.14 7.15 5.30
CA LEU A 24 8.46 8.31 4.72
C LEU A 24 7.88 9.21 5.82
N VAL A 25 7.19 8.62 6.80
CA VAL A 25 6.63 9.37 7.94
C VAL A 25 7.72 10.05 8.75
N ARG A 26 8.86 9.40 8.99
CA ARG A 26 9.99 10.04 9.67
C ARG A 26 10.49 11.27 8.91
N TYR A 27 10.65 11.19 7.58
CA TYR A 27 11.02 12.36 6.78
C TYR A 27 9.97 13.48 6.83
N MET A 28 8.68 13.13 6.87
CA MET A 28 7.61 14.11 7.05
C MET A 28 7.69 14.78 8.43
N LYS A 29 7.98 14.04 9.50
CA LYS A 29 8.18 14.59 10.85
C LYS A 29 9.40 15.52 10.91
N GLU A 30 10.52 15.12 10.30
CA GLU A 30 11.72 15.94 10.20
C GLU A 30 11.46 17.26 9.45
N HIS A 31 10.63 17.23 8.41
CA HIS A 31 10.35 18.40 7.57
C HIS A 31 9.24 19.31 8.12
N PHE A 32 8.12 18.73 8.59
CA PHE A 32 6.93 19.48 9.01
C PHE A 32 6.86 19.72 10.52
N GLY A 33 7.61 18.96 11.31
CA GLY A 33 7.52 18.90 12.78
C GLY A 33 6.75 17.66 13.26
N ASP A 34 7.14 17.13 14.43
CA ASP A 34 6.42 16.07 15.15
C ASP A 34 5.55 16.68 16.27
N ASP A 35 4.78 17.71 15.92
CA ASP A 35 3.78 18.34 16.78
C ASP A 35 2.42 18.35 16.08
N ASP A 36 1.39 18.88 16.75
CA ASP A 36 0.03 18.95 16.20
C ASP A 36 -0.04 19.72 14.88
N LEU A 37 0.81 20.75 14.71
CA LEU A 37 0.82 21.56 13.49
C LEU A 37 1.51 20.81 12.35
N GLY A 38 2.64 20.15 12.63
CA GLY A 38 3.37 19.31 11.70
C GLY A 38 2.54 18.11 11.25
N ARG A 39 1.80 17.49 12.17
CA ARG A 39 0.80 16.46 11.86
C ARG A 39 -0.27 17.00 10.91
N LYS A 40 -0.87 18.15 11.21
CA LYS A 40 -1.87 18.79 10.32
C LYS A 40 -1.32 19.04 8.91
N LYS A 41 -0.07 19.50 8.80
CA LYS A 41 0.59 19.71 7.49
C LYS A 41 0.81 18.40 6.76
N ALA A 42 1.39 17.41 7.43
CA ALA A 42 1.69 16.10 6.84
C ALA A 42 0.43 15.36 6.39
N PHE A 43 -0.69 15.50 7.12
CA PHE A 43 -1.95 14.80 6.81
C PHE A 43 -2.66 15.32 5.55
N ASN A 44 -2.26 16.47 5.00
CA ASN A 44 -2.70 16.87 3.66
C ASN A 44 -2.06 16.00 2.56
N PHE A 45 -0.97 15.28 2.87
CA PHE A 45 -0.18 14.53 1.89
C PHE A 45 -0.09 13.04 2.20
N LEU A 46 0.05 12.66 3.47
CA LEU A 46 0.36 11.28 3.86
C LEU A 46 -0.73 10.28 3.41
N PRO A 47 -2.04 10.50 3.68
CA PRO A 47 -3.08 9.60 3.16
C PRO A 47 -3.08 9.50 1.63
N TRP A 48 -2.85 10.62 0.93
CA TRP A 48 -2.76 10.62 -0.54
C TRP A 48 -1.58 9.77 -1.04
N HIS A 49 -0.41 9.84 -0.39
CA HIS A 49 0.73 8.99 -0.72
C HIS A 49 0.41 7.52 -0.49
N LEU A 50 -0.32 7.18 0.57
CA LEU A 50 -0.77 5.81 0.82
C LEU A 50 -1.76 5.33 -0.26
N GLY A 51 -2.65 6.20 -0.73
CA GLY A 51 -3.51 5.97 -1.90
C GLY A 51 -2.78 5.90 -3.25
N PHE A 52 -1.48 6.18 -3.29
CA PHE A 52 -0.62 5.86 -4.42
C PHE A 52 0.18 4.57 -4.18
N LEU A 53 0.77 4.44 -2.98
CA LEU A 53 1.67 3.34 -2.61
C LEU A 53 0.94 2.00 -2.40
N HIS A 54 -0.39 1.99 -2.24
CA HIS A 54 -1.14 0.73 -2.19
C HIS A 54 -0.99 -0.11 -3.47
N ARG A 55 -0.68 0.54 -4.60
CA ARG A 55 -0.39 -0.13 -5.89
C ARG A 55 1.03 -0.71 -5.95
N TYR A 56 1.91 -0.28 -5.05
CA TYR A 56 3.30 -0.70 -5.04
C TYR A 56 3.44 -2.06 -4.36
N ARG A 57 3.61 -3.09 -5.18
CA ARG A 57 3.87 -4.47 -4.77
C ARG A 57 4.79 -5.15 -5.78
N PRO A 58 5.39 -6.30 -5.45
CA PRO A 58 6.26 -7.01 -6.39
C PRO A 58 5.51 -7.44 -7.64
N PHE A 59 6.12 -7.22 -8.81
CA PHE A 59 5.66 -7.73 -10.11
C PHE A 59 6.84 -8.45 -10.79
N PRO A 60 7.08 -9.74 -10.44
CA PRO A 60 8.21 -10.54 -10.94
C PRO A 60 8.45 -10.41 -12.45
N GLU A 61 9.67 -10.12 -12.87
CA GLU A 61 10.05 -10.06 -14.30
C GLU A 61 9.72 -11.36 -15.02
N SER A 62 9.88 -12.51 -14.33
CA SER A 62 9.52 -13.83 -14.85
C SER A 62 8.05 -13.98 -15.25
N SER A 63 7.17 -13.18 -14.65
CA SER A 63 5.71 -13.24 -14.86
C SER A 63 5.21 -12.01 -15.63
N PHE A 64 5.77 -10.83 -15.37
CA PHE A 64 5.27 -9.56 -15.88
C PHE A 64 6.20 -8.86 -16.87
N GLY A 65 7.41 -9.38 -17.11
CA GLY A 65 8.42 -8.75 -17.97
C GLY A 65 7.90 -8.49 -19.38
N ALA A 66 7.32 -9.51 -20.04
CA ALA A 66 6.71 -9.37 -21.36
C ALA A 66 5.55 -8.36 -21.36
N THR A 67 4.62 -8.49 -20.42
CA THR A 67 3.45 -7.61 -20.27
C THR A 67 3.84 -6.15 -20.02
N SER A 68 4.95 -5.92 -19.30
CA SER A 68 5.46 -4.58 -18.98
C SER A 68 6.01 -3.85 -20.20
N ALA A 69 6.52 -4.57 -21.20
CA ALA A 69 7.03 -4.00 -22.45
C ALA A 69 5.90 -3.50 -23.37
N GLU A 70 4.71 -4.10 -23.25
CA GLU A 70 3.52 -3.71 -24.01
C GLU A 70 2.79 -2.54 -23.37
N LEU A 71 2.60 -2.56 -22.04
CA LEU A 71 1.86 -1.52 -21.31
C LEU A 71 2.44 -1.29 -19.90
N PRO A 72 2.52 -0.02 -19.42
CA PRO A 72 3.00 0.29 -18.07
C PRO A 72 2.18 -0.40 -16.98
N LEU A 73 2.84 -1.17 -16.11
CA LEU A 73 2.19 -1.94 -15.03
C LEU A 73 1.43 -1.07 -14.03
N LEU A 74 1.94 0.14 -13.75
CA LEU A 74 1.34 1.10 -12.83
C LEU A 74 0.00 1.68 -13.31
N GLY A 75 -0.29 1.59 -14.61
CA GLY A 75 -1.54 2.09 -15.19
C GLY A 75 -2.70 1.09 -15.13
N ARG A 76 -2.44 -0.17 -14.78
CA ARG A 76 -3.46 -1.22 -14.76
C ARG A 76 -4.18 -1.25 -13.41
N ARG A 77 -5.50 -1.46 -13.47
CA ARG A 77 -6.29 -1.86 -12.29
C ARG A 77 -6.10 -3.34 -12.09
N TRP A 78 -5.53 -3.70 -10.96
CA TRP A 78 -5.22 -5.08 -10.65
C TRP A 78 -6.08 -5.56 -9.48
N SER A 79 -6.42 -6.85 -9.46
CA SER A 79 -6.98 -7.51 -8.28
C SER A 79 -6.00 -7.47 -7.09
N LEU A 80 -6.51 -7.75 -5.89
CA LEU A 80 -5.69 -7.81 -4.67
C LEU A 80 -4.58 -8.86 -4.77
N ALA A 81 -4.89 -10.05 -5.28
CA ALA A 81 -3.89 -11.06 -5.70
C ALA A 81 -3.59 -10.91 -7.19
N VAL A 82 -2.33 -11.02 -7.59
CA VAL A 82 -1.91 -11.02 -9.00
C VAL A 82 -1.49 -12.42 -9.46
N GLU A 83 -1.07 -12.54 -10.71
CA GLU A 83 -0.59 -13.81 -11.27
C GLU A 83 0.49 -14.45 -10.38
N GLY A 84 0.25 -15.72 -10.02
CA GLY A 84 1.12 -16.48 -9.12
C GLY A 84 0.77 -16.37 -7.63
N GLU A 85 -0.19 -15.53 -7.25
CA GLU A 85 -0.65 -15.37 -5.86
C GLU A 85 -2.09 -15.89 -5.68
N ARG A 86 -2.41 -16.34 -4.46
CA ARG A 86 -3.79 -16.59 -4.03
C ARG A 86 -4.19 -15.61 -2.95
N LEU A 87 -5.41 -15.07 -3.02
CA LEU A 87 -5.89 -14.06 -2.07
C LEU A 87 -5.88 -14.59 -0.63
N GLU A 88 -6.19 -15.88 -0.46
CA GLU A 88 -6.25 -16.57 0.82
C GLU A 88 -4.85 -16.80 1.44
N GLU A 89 -3.80 -16.70 0.63
CA GLU A 89 -2.40 -16.79 1.08
C GLU A 89 -1.81 -15.43 1.44
N LEU A 90 -2.48 -14.32 1.10
CA LEU A 90 -2.03 -12.99 1.49
C LEU A 90 -2.32 -12.76 2.97
N SER A 91 -1.28 -12.35 3.71
CA SER A 91 -1.47 -11.95 5.11
C SER A 91 -2.41 -10.74 5.19
N PRO A 92 -3.13 -10.56 6.33
CA PRO A 92 -3.95 -9.38 6.54
C PRO A 92 -3.18 -8.06 6.35
N LEU A 93 -1.92 -8.01 6.80
CA LEU A 93 -1.05 -6.86 6.59
C LEU A 93 -0.81 -6.58 5.10
N GLU A 94 -0.51 -7.61 4.30
CA GLU A 94 -0.27 -7.44 2.87
C GLU A 94 -1.53 -6.99 2.13
N ARG A 95 -2.71 -7.50 2.53
CA ARG A 95 -4.01 -7.06 2.04
C ARG A 95 -4.30 -5.59 2.41
N LEU A 96 -4.07 -5.20 3.66
CA LEU A 96 -4.19 -3.81 4.10
C LEU A 96 -3.29 -2.87 3.28
N LEU A 97 -2.03 -3.26 3.07
CA LEU A 97 -1.08 -2.50 2.26
C LEU A 97 -1.46 -2.44 0.76
N ARG A 98 -2.43 -3.22 0.29
CA ARG A 98 -2.96 -3.20 -1.09
C ARG A 98 -4.36 -2.59 -1.17
N CYS A 99 -4.99 -2.32 -0.03
CA CYS A 99 -6.35 -1.81 0.08
C CYS A 99 -6.48 -0.46 -0.63
N GLU A 100 -7.51 -0.32 -1.48
CA GLU A 100 -7.78 0.92 -2.22
C GLU A 100 -8.72 1.88 -1.48
N HIS A 101 -9.21 1.50 -0.30
CA HIS A 101 -10.19 2.27 0.46
C HIS A 101 -9.56 3.51 1.11
N GLU A 102 -10.13 4.69 0.88
CA GLU A 102 -9.58 5.96 1.37
C GLU A 102 -9.54 6.04 2.90
N ASP A 103 -10.57 5.53 3.59
CA ASP A 103 -10.56 5.46 5.05
C ASP A 103 -9.43 4.56 5.59
N ALA A 104 -9.07 3.50 4.85
CA ALA A 104 -7.93 2.66 5.22
C ALA A 104 -6.63 3.48 5.13
N HIS A 105 -6.45 4.28 4.08
CA HIS A 105 -5.27 5.15 3.93
C HIS A 105 -5.18 6.17 5.07
N PHE A 106 -6.30 6.77 5.47
CA PHE A 106 -6.32 7.69 6.59
C PHE A 106 -6.01 6.99 7.93
N ALA A 107 -6.58 5.80 8.16
CA ALA A 107 -6.32 5.02 9.37
C ALA A 107 -4.85 4.56 9.45
N MET A 108 -4.30 4.08 8.33
CA MET A 108 -2.88 3.74 8.20
C MET A 108 -1.96 4.94 8.46
N ALA A 109 -2.31 6.13 7.93
CA ALA A 109 -1.55 7.35 8.19
C ALA A 109 -1.50 7.68 9.68
N ASN A 110 -2.61 7.51 10.41
CA ASN A 110 -2.66 7.69 11.86
C ASN A 110 -1.80 6.68 12.63
N ALA A 111 -1.91 5.40 12.29
CA ALA A 111 -1.10 4.34 12.89
C ALA A 111 0.39 4.64 12.69
N LEU A 112 0.83 4.86 11.44
CA LEU A 112 2.22 5.13 11.10
C LEU A 112 2.77 6.40 11.76
N TRP A 113 1.97 7.48 11.85
CA TRP A 113 2.40 8.71 12.50
C TRP A 113 2.64 8.53 14.00
N SER A 114 1.86 7.67 14.64
CA SER A 114 1.90 7.44 16.09
C SER A 114 2.95 6.41 16.51
N SER A 115 3.42 5.59 15.57
CA SER A 115 4.43 4.55 15.83
C SER A 115 5.85 5.14 15.87
N PRO A 116 6.61 4.94 16.98
CA PRO A 116 7.97 5.46 17.10
C PRO A 116 9.04 4.59 16.42
N SER A 117 8.72 3.34 16.10
CA SER A 117 9.62 2.39 15.45
C SER A 117 8.97 1.65 14.29
N HIS A 118 9.78 0.90 13.52
CA HIS A 118 9.27 0.04 12.45
C HIS A 118 8.47 -1.12 13.03
N GLU A 119 8.90 -1.66 14.16
CA GLU A 119 8.21 -2.72 14.90
C GLU A 119 6.83 -2.25 15.36
N ASP A 120 6.74 -1.06 15.97
CA ASP A 120 5.47 -0.48 16.40
C ASP A 120 4.56 -0.11 15.22
N ALA A 121 5.15 0.31 14.10
CA ALA A 121 4.40 0.59 12.87
C ALA A 121 3.79 -0.69 12.30
N THR A 122 4.54 -1.79 12.32
CA THR A 122 4.06 -3.09 11.86
C THR A 122 2.94 -3.59 12.75
N ALA A 123 3.14 -3.59 14.07
CA ALA A 123 2.14 -4.05 15.03
C ALA A 123 0.83 -3.25 14.92
N ALA A 124 0.92 -1.92 14.83
CA ALA A 124 -0.26 -1.07 14.69
C ALA A 124 -1.03 -1.33 13.37
N LEU A 125 -0.32 -1.60 12.28
CA LEU A 125 -0.97 -1.94 11.01
C LEU A 125 -1.54 -3.36 10.99
N GLU A 126 -0.93 -4.31 11.69
CA GLU A 126 -1.48 -5.66 11.86
C GLU A 126 -2.77 -5.64 12.69
N GLU A 127 -2.80 -4.86 13.78
CA GLU A 127 -4.01 -4.65 14.58
C GLU A 127 -5.11 -3.97 13.75
N LEU A 128 -4.75 -2.95 12.98
CA LEU A 128 -5.69 -2.27 12.08
C LEU A 128 -6.26 -3.24 11.03
N ALA A 129 -5.39 -4.09 10.45
CA ALA A 129 -5.81 -5.11 9.49
C ALA A 129 -6.77 -6.12 10.12
N GLY A 130 -6.52 -6.55 11.35
CA GLY A 130 -7.39 -7.51 12.06
C GLY A 130 -8.73 -6.95 12.49
N SER A 131 -8.87 -5.62 12.61
CA SER A 131 -10.07 -4.99 13.18
C SER A 131 -10.98 -4.31 12.15
N GLN A 132 -10.45 -3.77 11.05
CA GLN A 132 -11.22 -2.93 10.12
C GLN A 132 -11.16 -3.38 8.66
N LEU A 133 -10.18 -4.19 8.26
CA LEU A 133 -9.90 -4.51 6.86
C LEU A 133 -11.09 -5.15 6.13
N GLU A 134 -11.75 -6.13 6.75
CA GLU A 134 -12.88 -6.83 6.13
C GLU A 134 -14.03 -5.86 5.78
N GLY A 135 -14.25 -4.85 6.62
CA GLY A 135 -15.24 -3.82 6.38
C GLY A 135 -14.91 -2.98 5.15
N TRP A 136 -13.64 -2.58 5.00
CA TRP A 136 -13.16 -1.80 3.85
C TRP A 136 -13.13 -2.59 2.55
N GLU A 137 -12.77 -3.86 2.58
CA GLU A 137 -12.79 -4.72 1.40
C GLU A 137 -14.22 -4.97 0.93
N SER A 138 -15.16 -5.13 1.86
CA SER A 138 -16.58 -5.31 1.54
C SER A 138 -17.22 -4.04 0.95
N SER A 139 -16.83 -2.85 1.40
CA SER A 139 -17.33 -1.58 0.86
C SER A 139 -16.65 -1.18 -0.46
N ALA A 140 -15.39 -1.55 -0.67
CA ALA A 140 -14.66 -1.29 -1.91
C ALA A 140 -15.21 -2.11 -3.10
N GLY A 141 -15.73 -3.31 -2.85
CA GLY A 141 -16.35 -4.18 -3.85
C GLY A 141 -17.61 -3.62 -4.53
N GLY A 142 -18.12 -2.45 -4.10
CA GLY A 142 -19.27 -1.77 -4.68
C GLY A 142 -18.99 -0.89 -5.90
N ARG A 143 -17.73 -0.73 -6.35
CA ARG A 143 -17.44 -0.12 -7.66
C ARG A 143 -17.51 -1.20 -8.74
N GLU A 144 -18.72 -1.65 -9.06
CA GLU A 144 -18.99 -2.40 -10.28
C GLU A 144 -18.38 -1.67 -11.49
N LEU A 145 -17.80 -2.46 -12.40
CA LEU A 145 -17.19 -2.01 -13.65
C LEU A 145 -18.26 -1.36 -14.53
N ASP A 146 -18.48 -0.05 -14.36
CA ASP A 146 -19.26 0.73 -15.31
C ASP A 146 -18.42 0.91 -16.59
N GLY A 147 -18.64 0.02 -17.55
CA GLY A 147 -17.88 0.01 -18.80
C GLY A 147 -17.87 -1.30 -19.58
N ALA A 148 -18.90 -2.14 -19.46
CA ALA A 148 -19.18 -3.10 -20.53
C ALA A 148 -19.88 -2.34 -21.67
N ALA A 149 -19.13 -2.06 -22.72
CA ALA A 149 -19.66 -1.55 -23.97
C ALA A 149 -20.76 -2.49 -24.48
N THR A 150 -22.02 -2.04 -24.41
CA THR A 150 -23.07 -2.53 -25.28
C THR A 150 -22.91 -1.82 -26.62
N GLU A 151 -22.17 -2.46 -27.52
CA GLU A 151 -22.19 -2.17 -28.95
C GLU A 151 -23.62 -2.38 -29.47
N GLY A 152 -24.10 -1.40 -30.25
CA GLY A 152 -25.29 -1.49 -31.10
C GLY A 152 -24.91 -1.70 -32.55
#